data_AF-A0A352A4M0-F1
#
_entry.id   AF-A0A352A4M0-F1
#
_cell.length_a   1.000
_cell.length_b   1.000
_cell.length_c   1.000
_cell.angle_alpha   90.00
_cell.angle_beta   90.00
_cell.angle_gamma   90.00
#
_symmetry.space_group_name_H-M   'P 1'
#
loop_
_entity.id
_entity.type
_entity.pdbx_description
1 polymer ?
#
loop_
_entity_poly.entity_id
_entity_poly.type
_entity_poly.pdbx_seq_one_letter_code
_entity_poly.pdbx_strand_id
1 'polypeptide(L)'
;MPELSAAGLWTTPSDLARFGIEIMKALKSESTFLEKKTAELMTTKAYENSPYGVGFAVNQSKKGLIFGHGGSNLGYYSNMVFCP
;
A
#
# COMPACT_ATOMS: atom_id res chain seq x y z
N MET A 1 -12.57 12.80 14.44
CA MET A 1 -12.58 13.31 13.05
C MET A 1 -12.01 12.23 12.14
N PRO A 2 -12.79 11.68 11.20
CA PRO A 2 -12.38 10.61 10.28
C PRO A 2 -11.15 10.97 9.43
N GLU A 3 -10.93 12.27 9.21
CA GLU A 3 -9.83 12.81 8.41
C GLU A 3 -8.46 12.60 9.06
N LEU A 4 -8.41 12.53 10.40
CA LEU A 4 -7.15 12.28 11.11
C LEU A 4 -6.63 10.85 10.85
N SER A 5 -7.52 9.86 10.79
CA SER A 5 -7.15 8.48 10.47
C SER A 5 -6.91 8.25 8.98
N ALA A 6 -7.65 8.94 8.11
CA ALA A 6 -7.56 8.74 6.66
C ALA A 6 -6.45 9.56 5.98
N ALA A 7 -6.12 10.74 6.52
CA ALA A 7 -5.22 11.70 5.88
C ALA A 7 -4.38 12.55 6.86
N GLY A 8 -4.37 12.22 8.15
CA GLY A 8 -3.67 12.98 9.18
C GLY A 8 -2.21 12.58 9.42
N LEU A 9 -1.69 11.58 8.72
CA LEU A 9 -0.30 11.14 8.87
C LEU A 9 0.67 12.17 8.29
N TRP A 10 1.54 12.72 9.14
CA TRP A 10 2.71 13.49 8.71
C TRP A 10 3.91 12.55 8.60
N THR A 11 4.58 12.54 7.45
CA THR A 11 5.65 11.56 7.17
C THR A 11 6.59 12.07 6.07
N THR A 12 7.62 11.29 5.75
CA THR A 12 8.57 11.56 4.67
C THR A 12 8.48 10.51 3.57
N PRO A 13 8.93 10.81 2.33
CA PRO A 13 9.02 9.80 1.28
C PRO A 13 9.87 8.58 1.68
N SER A 14 10.92 8.77 2.49
CA SER A 14 11.75 7.67 2.97
C SER A 14 11.02 6.75 3.94
N ASP A 15 10.15 7.30 4.80
CA ASP A 15 9.33 6.49 5.70
C ASP A 15 8.27 5.70 4.93
N LEU A 16 7.63 6.31 3.93
CA LEU A 16 6.71 5.62 3.03
C LEU A 16 7.41 4.51 2.23
N ALA A 17 8.66 4.74 1.80
CA ALA A 17 9.46 3.71 1.12
C ALA A 17 9.78 2.52 2.05
N ARG A 18 10.16 2.77 3.31
CA ARG A 18 10.37 1.71 4.30
C ARG A 18 9.10 0.92 4.58
N PHE A 19 7.96 1.60 4.68
CA PHE A 19 6.65 0.97 4.82
C PHE A 19 6.34 0.02 3.65
N GLY A 20 6.53 0.49 2.41
CA GLY A 20 6.37 -0.34 1.23
C GLY A 20 7.32 -1.55 1.20
N ILE A 21 8.60 -1.35 1.53
CA ILE A 21 9.59 -2.42 1.63
C ILE A 21 9.14 -3.49 2.63
N GLU A 22 8.59 -3.10 3.78
CA GLU A 22 8.14 -4.05 4.79
C GLU A 22 6.97 -4.91 4.29
N ILE A 23 6.03 -4.32 3.54
CA ILE A 23 4.95 -5.08 2.88
C ILE A 23 5.53 -6.07 1.86
N MET A 24 6.50 -5.65 1.05
CA MET A 24 7.14 -6.53 0.06
C MET A 24 7.90 -7.69 0.72
N LYS A 25 8.53 -7.46 1.89
CA LYS A 25 9.14 -8.52 2.71
C LYS A 25 8.09 -9.46 3.28
N ALA A 26 6.95 -8.94 3.75
CA ALA A 26 5.85 -9.76 4.25
C ALA A 26 5.30 -10.72 3.18
N LEU A 27 5.18 -10.28 1.92
CA LEU A 27 4.79 -11.16 0.79
C LEU A 27 5.77 -12.32 0.58
N LYS A 28 7.05 -12.13 0.90
CA LYS A 28 8.13 -13.13 0.83
C LYS A 28 8.27 -13.97 2.11
N SER A 29 7.39 -13.79 3.09
CA SER A 29 7.50 -14.38 4.44
C SER A 29 8.76 -13.95 5.21
N GLU A 30 9.33 -12.79 4.89
CA GLU A 30 10.55 -12.24 5.50
C GLU A 30 10.28 -11.14 6.53
N SER A 31 9.01 -10.73 6.69
CA SER A 31 8.61 -9.75 7.69
C SER A 31 8.47 -10.39 9.07
N THR A 32 8.91 -9.66 10.11
CA THR A 32 8.66 -10.01 11.52
C THR A 32 7.55 -9.17 12.15
N PHE A 33 6.93 -8.27 11.38
CA PHE A 33 5.93 -7.31 11.86
C PHE A 33 4.54 -7.56 11.24
N LEU A 34 4.47 -7.83 9.94
CA LEU A 34 3.25 -8.01 9.19
C LEU A 34 3.14 -9.46 8.71
N GLU A 35 2.04 -10.14 9.04
CA GLU A 35 1.79 -11.48 8.54
C GLU A 35 1.65 -11.50 7.01
N LYS A 36 2.21 -12.53 6.37
CA LYS A 36 2.10 -12.71 4.92
C LYS A 36 0.66 -12.67 4.43
N LYS A 37 -0.26 -13.32 5.14
CA LYS A 37 -1.69 -13.34 4.79
C LYS A 37 -2.29 -11.93 4.76
N THR A 38 -1.90 -11.06 5.68
CA THR A 38 -2.35 -9.67 5.70
C THR A 38 -1.79 -8.89 4.53
N ALA A 39 -0.50 -9.06 4.20
CA ALA A 39 0.10 -8.45 3.03
C ALA A 39 -0.59 -8.91 1.73
N GLU A 40 -0.93 -10.20 1.61
CA GLU A 40 -1.68 -10.73 0.47
C GLU A 40 -3.06 -10.09 0.33
N LEU A 41 -3.79 -9.85 1.43
CA LEU A 41 -5.07 -9.13 1.41
C LEU A 41 -4.91 -7.66 0.98
N MET A 42 -3.82 -7.00 1.39
CA MET A 42 -3.52 -5.63 1.00
C MET A 42 -3.20 -5.52 -0.50
N THR A 43 -2.56 -6.54 -1.08
CA THR A 43 -2.09 -6.53 -2.48
C THR A 43 -2.90 -7.41 -3.43
N THR A 44 -4.08 -7.85 -3.02
CA THR A 44 -5.03 -8.59 -3.87
C THR A 44 -6.31 -7.79 -3.99
N LYS A 45 -6.86 -7.69 -5.20
CA LYS A 45 -8.13 -7.00 -5.44
C LYS A 45 -9.24 -7.62 -4.58
N ALA A 46 -10.01 -6.78 -3.90
CA ALA A 46 -11.07 -7.23 -2.99
C ALA A 46 -12.21 -7.97 -3.72
N TYR A 47 -12.45 -7.64 -4.99
CA TYR A 47 -13.41 -8.30 -5.89
C TYR A 47 -13.00 -8.05 -7.35
N GLU A 48 -13.53 -8.84 -8.29
CA GLU A 48 -13.09 -8.90 -9.71
C GLU A 48 -13.03 -7.52 -10.40
N ASN A 49 -14.02 -6.66 -10.12
CA ASN A 49 -14.14 -5.33 -10.71
C ASN A 49 -13.55 -4.20 -9.83
N SER A 50 -12.86 -4.52 -8.73
CA SER A 50 -12.21 -3.52 -7.87
C SER A 50 -10.81 -3.20 -8.38
N PRO A 51 -10.42 -1.91 -8.45
CA PRO A 51 -9.01 -1.54 -8.58
C PRO A 51 -8.26 -1.58 -7.23
N TYR A 52 -8.94 -1.88 -6.11
CA TYR A 52 -8.37 -1.83 -4.76
C TYR A 52 -8.36 -3.20 -4.06
N GLY A 53 -7.29 -3.45 -3.30
CA GLY A 53 -7.26 -4.39 -2.19
C GLY A 53 -7.56 -3.70 -0.85
N VAL A 54 -7.09 -4.27 0.26
CA VAL A 54 -7.23 -3.60 1.57
C VAL A 54 -6.24 -2.44 1.67
N GLY A 55 -6.72 -1.22 1.45
CA GLY A 55 -5.94 0.02 1.64
C GLY A 55 -5.02 0.43 0.47
N PHE A 56 -4.93 -0.37 -0.61
CA PHE A 56 -4.12 -0.03 -1.79
C PHE A 56 -4.89 -0.18 -3.09
N ALA A 57 -4.58 0.69 -4.05
CA ALA A 57 -4.84 0.40 -5.45
C ALA A 57 -3.87 -0.71 -5.89
N VAL A 58 -4.39 -1.70 -6.62
CA VAL A 58 -3.67 -2.92 -7.02
C VAL A 58 -3.85 -3.16 -8.51
N ASN A 59 -2.71 -3.32 -9.20
CA ASN A 59 -2.65 -3.76 -10.58
C ASN A 59 -1.83 -5.05 -10.66
N GLN A 60 -2.51 -6.17 -10.90
CA GLN A 60 -1.90 -7.47 -11.17
C GLN A 60 -1.98 -7.75 -12.66
N SER A 61 -0.83 -8.01 -13.28
CA SER A 61 -0.74 -8.37 -14.69
C SER A 61 0.33 -9.44 -14.90
N LYS A 62 0.43 -9.95 -16.13
CA LYS A 62 1.54 -10.85 -16.52
C LYS A 62 2.94 -10.22 -16.32
N LYS A 63 3.03 -8.89 -16.22
CA LYS A 63 4.29 -8.16 -16.00
C LYS A 63 4.68 -8.05 -14.52
N GLY A 64 3.81 -8.47 -13.61
CA GLY A 64 4.03 -8.39 -12.16
C GLY A 64 2.89 -7.71 -11.43
N LEU A 65 3.12 -7.52 -10.13
CA LEU A 65 2.24 -6.83 -9.20
C LEU A 65 2.73 -5.39 -9.01
N ILE A 66 1.80 -4.44 -9.09
CA ILE A 66 2.01 -3.06 -8.69
C ILE A 66 0.94 -2.72 -7.66
N PHE A 67 1.33 -2.11 -6.55
CA PHE A 67 0.37 -1.58 -5.57
C PHE A 67 0.81 -0.21 -5.05
N GLY A 68 -0.14 0.58 -4.57
CA GLY A 68 0.14 1.92 -4.10
C GLY A 68 -1.08 2.69 -3.63
N HIS A 69 -0.88 3.94 -3.22
CA HIS A 69 -1.96 4.83 -2.84
C HIS A 69 -1.57 6.29 -3.09
N GLY A 70 -2.52 7.07 -3.60
CA GLY A 70 -2.40 8.52 -3.70
C GLY A 70 -3.02 9.21 -2.49
N GLY A 71 -2.53 10.38 -2.11
CA GLY A 71 -3.10 11.19 -1.04
C GLY A 71 -3.09 12.66 -1.42
N SER A 72 -4.13 13.37 -1.04
CA SER A 72 -4.26 14.81 -1.29
C SER A 72 -4.93 15.48 -0.11
N ASN A 73 -4.28 16.49 0.44
CA ASN A 73 -4.84 17.46 1.36
C ASN A 73 -4.65 18.87 0.78
N LEU A 74 -5.30 19.88 1.35
CA LEU A 74 -5.14 21.26 0.87
C LEU A 74 -3.65 21.67 0.90
N GLY A 75 -3.06 21.89 -0.27
CA GLY A 75 -1.67 22.30 -0.44
C GLY A 75 -0.63 21.17 -0.44
N TYR A 76 -1.04 19.90 -0.32
CA TYR A 76 -0.10 18.76 -0.26
C TYR A 76 -0.61 17.57 -1.06
N TYR A 77 0.27 17.01 -1.89
CA TYR A 77 0.04 15.77 -2.62
C TYR A 77 1.11 14.75 -2.26
N SER A 78 0.70 13.49 -2.11
CA SER A 78 1.60 12.36 -1.90
C SER A 78 1.21 11.21 -2.83
N ASN A 79 2.21 10.46 -3.28
CA ASN A 79 2.00 9.27 -4.07
C ASN A 79 3.07 8.24 -3.73
N MET A 80 2.65 7.00 -3.53
CA MET A 80 3.55 5.87 -3.33
C MET A 80 3.14 4.71 -4.23
N VAL A 81 4.15 4.08 -4.86
CA VAL A 81 3.99 2.99 -5.82
C VAL A 81 5.10 1.98 -5.57
N PHE A 82 4.74 0.70 -5.48
CA PHE A 82 5.65 -0.39 -5.16
C PHE A 82 5.48 -1.57 -6.13
N CYS A 83 6.60 -2.25 -6.41
CA CYS A 83 6.69 -3.39 -7.32
C CYS A 83 7.52 -4.52 -6.65
N PRO A 84 6.88 -5.47 -5.93
CA PRO A 84 7.54 -6.54 -5.16
C PRO A 84 8.35 -7.56 -5.98
#